data_AF-A0A0D0DPS6-F1
#
_entry.id   AF-A0A0D0DPS6-F1
#
_cell.length_a   1.000
_cell.length_b   1.000
_cell.length_c   1.000
_cell.angle_alpha   90.00
_cell.angle_beta   90.00
_cell.angle_gamma   90.00
#
_symmetry.space_group_name_H-M   'P 1'
#
loop_
_entity.id
_entity.type
_entity.pdbx_description
1 polymer ?
#
loop_
_entity_poly.entity_id
_entity_poly.type
_entity_poly.pdbx_seq_one_letter_code
_entity_poly.pdbx_strand_id
1 'polypeptide(L)'
;MLSHQQDFKEEKPLIQIIIEEAGHKCWFLPKFHCELNPIEMYWGWVKVCFCNAGDGTFPTVKCIVPEILGACPIQMIHAFFCKTWHYMDAYKKGLNAQQAEYAIKKYKSQRCCGPMVMMSLGVLLN
;
A
#
# COMPACT_ATOMS: atom_id res chain seq x y z
N MET A 1 23.82 19.10 -1.81
CA MET A 1 24.74 20.10 -1.22
C MET A 1 24.12 20.92 -0.08
N LEU A 2 23.08 20.45 0.59
CA LEU A 2 22.70 20.88 1.96
C LEU A 2 22.12 19.67 2.70
N SER A 3 21.23 18.92 2.01
CA SER A 3 20.72 17.59 2.39
C SER A 3 21.76 16.49 2.65
N HIS A 4 23.03 16.75 2.39
CA HIS A 4 24.12 15.78 2.59
C HIS A 4 24.94 16.09 3.85
N GLN A 5 24.73 17.26 4.46
CA GLN A 5 25.32 17.63 5.74
C GLN A 5 24.72 16.76 6.86
N GLN A 6 25.51 16.53 7.91
CA GLN A 6 25.19 15.53 8.93
C GLN A 6 23.99 15.94 9.80
N ASP A 7 23.92 17.22 10.16
CA ASP A 7 22.80 17.84 10.88
C ASP A 7 21.46 17.60 10.18
N PHE A 8 21.39 17.81 8.86
CA PHE A 8 20.17 17.57 8.08
C PHE A 8 19.79 16.09 7.95
N LYS A 9 20.76 15.17 8.08
CA LYS A 9 20.48 13.71 8.05
C LYS A 9 20.01 13.19 9.39
N GLU A 10 20.48 13.79 10.47
CA GLU A 10 20.17 13.40 11.84
C GLU A 10 18.89 14.08 12.37
N GLU A 11 18.51 15.22 11.80
CA GLU A 11 17.28 15.92 12.17
C GLU A 11 16.03 15.10 11.80
N LYS A 12 15.24 14.77 12.82
CA LYS A 12 13.93 14.17 12.63
C LYS A 12 12.96 15.23 12.07
N PRO A 13 12.17 14.91 11.04
CA PRO A 13 11.15 15.84 10.55
C PRO A 13 10.11 16.10 11.64
N LEU A 14 9.60 17.34 11.70
CA LEU A 14 8.63 17.78 12.71
C LEU A 14 7.43 16.83 12.86
N ILE A 15 6.92 16.31 11.74
CA ILE A 15 5.79 15.37 11.76
C ILE A 15 6.13 14.05 12.47
N GLN A 16 7.38 13.56 12.35
CA GLN A 16 7.82 12.36 13.05
C GLN A 16 7.89 12.62 14.56
N ILE A 17 8.38 13.79 14.97
CA ILE A 17 8.44 14.19 16.39
C ILE A 17 7.03 14.20 16.99
N ILE A 18 6.08 14.91 16.36
CA ILE A 18 4.70 15.00 16.84
C ILE A 18 4.03 13.61 16.97
N ILE A 19 4.23 12.74 15.98
CA ILE A 19 3.66 11.38 15.98
C ILE A 19 4.29 10.52 17.09
N GLU A 20 5.61 10.60 17.26
CA GLU A 20 6.33 9.84 18.29
C GLU A 20 6.00 10.33 19.71
N GLU A 21 5.87 11.64 19.92
CA GLU A 21 5.44 12.25 21.19
C GLU A 21 4.02 11.84 21.58
N ALA A 22 3.15 11.64 20.60
CA ALA A 22 1.81 11.08 20.81
C ALA A 22 1.81 9.55 21.08
N GLY A 23 2.98 8.90 21.12
CA GLY A 23 3.12 7.45 21.38
C GLY A 23 2.89 6.56 20.16
N HIS A 24 2.87 7.13 18.94
CA HIS A 24 2.66 6.40 17.70
C HIS A 24 3.96 6.18 16.93
N LYS A 25 3.95 5.23 15.97
CA LYS A 25 5.08 4.99 15.06
C LYS A 25 4.86 5.74 13.74
N CYS A 26 5.86 6.51 13.33
CA CYS A 26 5.87 7.17 12.02
C CYS A 26 6.51 6.26 10.96
N TRP A 27 5.75 5.84 9.96
CA TRP A 27 6.25 5.02 8.85
C TRP A 27 6.40 5.86 7.59
N PHE A 28 7.64 6.03 7.12
CA PHE A 28 7.91 6.63 5.81
C PHE A 28 7.86 5.56 4.73
N LEU A 29 6.93 5.72 3.79
CA LEU A 29 6.79 4.82 2.66
C LEU A 29 7.67 5.26 1.48
N PRO A 30 8.20 4.31 0.68
CA PRO A 30 8.97 4.65 -0.52
C PRO A 30 8.16 5.49 -1.50
N LYS A 31 8.82 6.46 -2.14
CA LYS A 31 8.19 7.29 -3.18
C LYS A 31 7.87 6.45 -4.41
N PHE A 32 6.75 6.74 -5.08
CA PHE A 32 6.30 6.06 -6.31
C PHE A 32 5.96 4.56 -6.16
N HIS A 33 5.72 4.10 -4.94
CA HIS A 33 5.33 2.73 -4.63
C HIS A 33 3.97 2.70 -3.89
N CYS A 34 2.90 3.15 -4.56
CA CYS A 34 1.58 3.27 -3.95
C CYS A 34 1.00 1.92 -3.51
N GLU A 35 1.43 0.82 -4.11
CA GLU A 35 1.11 -0.56 -3.72
C GLU A 35 1.61 -0.95 -2.32
N LEU A 36 2.60 -0.21 -1.80
CA LEU A 36 3.10 -0.36 -0.44
C LEU A 36 2.30 0.45 0.59
N ASN A 37 1.25 1.16 0.16
CA ASN A 37 0.36 1.91 1.04
C ASN A 37 -1.05 1.29 1.02
N PRO A 38 -1.46 0.51 2.05
CA PRO A 38 -2.75 -0.18 2.05
C PRO A 38 -3.97 0.76 1.98
N ILE A 39 -3.82 2.03 2.38
CA ILE A 39 -4.92 3.02 2.30
C ILE A 39 -5.32 3.32 0.85
N GLU A 40 -4.41 3.17 -0.12
CA GLU A 40 -4.72 3.36 -1.55
C GLU A 40 -5.72 2.31 -2.04
N MET A 41 -5.61 1.08 -1.55
CA MET A 41 -6.55 0.01 -1.85
C MET A 41 -7.90 0.24 -1.17
N TYR A 42 -7.90 0.76 0.06
CA TYR A 42 -9.12 1.17 0.75
C TYR A 42 -9.85 2.28 -0.02
N TRP A 43 -9.14 3.33 -0.45
CA TRP A 43 -9.74 4.39 -1.27
C TRP A 43 -10.23 3.88 -2.63
N GLY A 44 -9.51 2.94 -3.25
CA GLY A 44 -9.96 2.25 -4.45
C GLY A 44 -11.29 1.52 -4.23
N TRP A 45 -11.44 0.80 -3.12
CA TRP A 45 -12.69 0.12 -2.76
C TRP A 45 -13.82 1.11 -2.48
N VAL A 46 -13.56 2.15 -1.68
CA VAL A 46 -14.53 3.22 -1.38
C VAL A 46 -15.03 3.88 -2.67
N LYS A 47 -14.13 4.17 -3.60
CA LYS A 47 -14.47 4.76 -4.89
C LYS A 47 -15.39 3.86 -5.71
N VAL A 48 -15.13 2.55 -5.75
CA VAL A 48 -16.00 1.59 -6.46
C VAL A 48 -17.39 1.55 -5.83
N CYS A 49 -17.48 1.46 -4.50
CA CYS A 49 -18.77 1.50 -3.79
C CYS A 49 -19.51 2.81 -4.07
N PHE A 50 -18.80 3.93 -4.04
CA PHE A 50 -19.37 5.25 -4.29
C PHE A 50 -19.91 5.36 -5.72
N CYS A 51 -19.16 4.90 -6.73
CA CYS A 51 -19.62 4.91 -8.12
C CYS A 51 -20.88 4.04 -8.34
N ASN A 52 -21.08 2.99 -7.54
CA ASN A 52 -22.25 2.12 -7.64
C ASN A 52 -23.47 2.66 -6.88
N ALA A 53 -23.27 3.45 -5.83
CA ALA A 53 -24.33 3.95 -4.97
C ALA A 53 -24.73 5.41 -5.24
N GLY A 54 -23.82 6.21 -5.80
CA GLY A 54 -24.02 7.64 -6.02
C GLY A 54 -24.84 7.96 -7.25
N ASP A 55 -25.67 8.99 -7.15
CA ASP A 55 -26.44 9.59 -8.25
C ASP A 55 -25.69 10.76 -8.94
N GLY A 56 -24.45 11.04 -8.51
CA GLY A 56 -23.62 12.14 -9.00
C GLY A 56 -23.93 13.50 -8.36
N THR A 57 -24.89 13.59 -7.43
CA THR A 57 -25.27 14.84 -6.78
C THR A 57 -24.56 15.04 -5.45
N PHE A 58 -24.14 16.28 -5.16
CA PHE A 58 -23.42 16.60 -3.94
C PHE A 58 -24.20 16.33 -2.63
N PRO A 59 -25.52 16.58 -2.54
CA PRO A 59 -26.29 16.24 -1.33
C PRO A 59 -26.25 14.75 -1.04
N THR A 60 -26.48 13.92 -2.05
CA THR A 60 -26.45 12.46 -1.92
C THR A 60 -25.05 11.95 -1.55
N VAL A 61 -24.00 12.53 -2.15
CA VAL A 61 -22.60 12.23 -1.80
C VAL A 61 -22.33 12.46 -0.31
N LYS A 62 -22.79 13.58 0.25
CA LYS A 62 -22.57 13.90 1.67
C LYS A 62 -23.18 12.86 2.62
N CYS A 63 -24.31 12.27 2.24
CA CYS A 63 -24.96 11.23 3.03
C CYS A 63 -24.28 9.86 2.87
N ILE A 64 -23.94 9.47 1.63
CA ILE A 64 -23.47 8.13 1.32
C ILE A 64 -21.99 7.92 1.70
N VAL A 65 -21.14 8.94 1.60
CA VAL A 65 -19.69 8.77 1.85
C VAL A 65 -19.39 8.23 3.26
N PRO A 66 -19.94 8.80 4.36
CA PRO A 66 -19.73 8.25 5.70
C PRO A 66 -20.17 6.78 5.84
N GLU A 67 -21.30 6.41 5.21
CA GLU A 67 -21.81 5.04 5.24
C GLU A 67 -20.85 4.08 4.53
N ILE A 68 -20.37 4.43 3.34
CA ILE A 68 -19.41 3.62 2.58
C ILE A 68 -18.10 3.47 3.36
N LEU A 69 -17.58 4.56 3.95
CA LEU A 69 -16.35 4.51 4.74
C LEU A 69 -16.47 3.52 5.92
N GLY A 70 -17.64 3.49 6.57
CA GLY A 70 -17.95 2.56 7.65
C GLY A 70 -18.29 1.14 7.21
N ALA A 71 -18.63 0.93 5.94
CA ALA A 71 -19.11 -0.36 5.42
C ALA A 71 -17.99 -1.34 5.00
N CYS A 72 -16.72 -0.93 5.02
CA CYS A 72 -15.62 -1.78 4.58
C CYS A 72 -15.47 -3.00 5.50
N PRO A 73 -15.62 -4.24 5.01
CA PRO A 73 -15.48 -5.43 5.84
C PRO A 73 -14.06 -5.56 6.39
N ILE A 74 -13.90 -5.99 7.64
CA ILE A 74 -12.60 -6.23 8.27
C ILE A 74 -11.74 -7.19 7.45
N GLN A 75 -12.36 -8.20 6.83
CA GLN A 75 -11.69 -9.16 5.95
C GLN A 75 -11.07 -8.49 4.72
N MET A 76 -11.73 -7.45 4.18
CA MET A 76 -11.18 -6.66 3.07
C MET A 76 -9.99 -5.83 3.53
N ILE A 77 -10.08 -5.20 4.72
CA ILE A 77 -8.96 -4.47 5.31
C ILE A 77 -7.74 -5.40 5.47
N HIS A 78 -7.93 -6.59 6.04
CA HIS A 78 -6.86 -7.59 6.15
C HIS A 78 -6.29 -7.98 4.77
N ALA A 79 -7.13 -8.17 3.77
CA ALA A 79 -6.69 -8.48 2.41
C ALA A 79 -5.82 -7.37 1.80
N PHE A 80 -6.09 -6.09 2.09
CA PHE A 80 -5.25 -4.97 1.66
C PHE A 80 -3.84 -5.04 2.27
N PHE A 81 -3.75 -5.25 3.59
CA PHE A 81 -2.46 -5.43 4.26
C PHE A 81 -1.69 -6.65 3.74
N CYS A 82 -2.37 -7.79 3.56
CA CYS A 82 -1.74 -8.98 2.98
C CYS A 82 -1.18 -8.72 1.58
N LYS A 83 -1.93 -7.99 0.74
CA LYS A 83 -1.47 -7.63 -0.61
C LYS A 83 -0.23 -6.72 -0.56
N THR A 84 -0.20 -5.72 0.33
CA THR A 84 0.99 -4.88 0.56
C THR A 84 2.19 -5.74 0.98
N TRP A 85 2.01 -6.71 1.88
CA TRP A 85 3.08 -7.62 2.27
C TRP A 85 3.62 -8.47 1.11
N HIS A 86 2.77 -8.90 0.18
CA HIS A 86 3.24 -9.62 -1.01
C HIS A 86 4.10 -8.73 -1.92
N TYR A 87 3.74 -7.44 -2.08
CA TYR A 87 4.58 -6.48 -2.81
C TYR A 87 5.91 -6.26 -2.08
N MET A 88 5.89 -6.11 -0.76
CA MET A 88 7.12 -5.99 0.04
C MET A 88 8.04 -7.21 -0.13
N ASP A 89 7.48 -8.42 -0.10
CA ASP A 89 8.23 -9.67 -0.31
C ASP A 89 8.83 -9.73 -1.73
N ALA A 90 8.06 -9.39 -2.75
CA ALA A 90 8.53 -9.34 -4.13
C ALA A 90 9.70 -8.36 -4.31
N TYR A 91 9.58 -7.15 -3.76
CA TYR A 91 10.65 -6.14 -3.82
C TYR A 91 11.88 -6.51 -3.03
N LYS A 92 11.74 -7.13 -1.86
CA LYS A 92 12.88 -7.68 -1.10
C LYS A 92 13.64 -8.74 -1.89
N LYS A 93 12.97 -9.41 -2.83
CA LYS A 93 13.56 -10.40 -3.73
C LYS A 93 14.06 -9.82 -5.06
N GLY A 94 14.02 -8.50 -5.22
CA GLY A 94 14.57 -7.80 -6.38
C GLY A 94 13.65 -7.70 -7.59
N LEU A 95 12.36 -8.03 -7.46
CA LEU A 95 11.40 -7.85 -8.56
C LEU A 95 11.19 -6.36 -8.82
N ASN A 96 11.03 -5.96 -10.08
CA ASN A 96 10.52 -4.64 -10.41
C ASN A 96 8.98 -4.59 -10.28
N ALA A 97 8.39 -3.40 -10.42
CA ALA A 97 6.94 -3.20 -10.26
C ALA A 97 6.09 -4.09 -11.19
N GLN A 98 6.49 -4.22 -12.47
CA GLN A 98 5.76 -5.03 -13.44
C GLN A 98 5.83 -6.53 -13.11
N GLN A 99 7.02 -7.01 -12.72
CA GLN A 99 7.23 -8.39 -12.31
C GLN A 99 6.49 -8.71 -11.00
N ALA A 100 6.52 -7.80 -10.03
CA ALA A 100 5.81 -7.94 -8.76
C ALA A 100 4.29 -8.02 -8.98
N GLU A 101 3.74 -7.14 -9.82
CA GLU A 101 2.32 -7.18 -10.16
C GLU A 101 1.94 -8.49 -10.85
N TYR A 102 2.74 -8.95 -11.82
CA TYR A 102 2.52 -10.23 -12.48
C TYR A 102 2.57 -11.42 -11.50
N ALA A 103 3.59 -11.45 -10.63
CA ALA A 103 3.76 -12.49 -9.62
C ALA A 103 2.55 -12.57 -8.69
N ILE A 104 2.08 -11.42 -8.19
CA ILE A 104 0.95 -11.36 -7.27
C ILE A 104 -0.37 -11.74 -7.95
N LYS A 105 -0.57 -11.36 -9.22
CA LYS A 105 -1.74 -11.78 -9.99
C LYS A 105 -1.75 -13.28 -10.25
N LYS A 106 -0.60 -13.86 -10.56
CA LYS A 106 -0.46 -15.28 -10.90
C LYS A 106 -0.52 -16.20 -9.68
N TYR A 107 0.05 -15.79 -8.56
CA TYR A 107 0.19 -16.61 -7.36
C TYR A 107 -0.62 -16.09 -6.17
N LYS A 108 -1.89 -15.73 -6.41
CA LYS A 108 -2.81 -15.21 -5.38
C LYS A 108 -2.99 -16.12 -4.16
N SER A 109 -2.83 -17.43 -4.32
CA SER A 109 -3.03 -18.43 -3.25
C SER A 109 -1.79 -18.64 -2.37
N GLN A 110 -0.62 -18.18 -2.81
CA GLN A 110 0.63 -18.33 -2.06
C GLN A 110 0.87 -17.09 -1.20
N ARG A 111 1.32 -17.31 0.04
CA ARG A 111 1.64 -16.22 0.99
C ARG A 111 2.98 -15.52 0.69
N CYS A 112 3.79 -16.08 -0.20
CA CYS A 112 5.11 -15.57 -0.56
C CYS A 112 5.42 -15.88 -2.04
N CYS A 113 6.24 -15.06 -2.68
CA CYS A 113 6.78 -15.36 -4.01
C CYS A 113 7.80 -16.52 -3.88
N GLY A 114 7.37 -17.76 -4.15
CA GLY A 114 8.23 -18.93 -4.01
C GLY A 114 9.38 -18.97 -5.03
N PRO A 115 10.42 -19.79 -4.81
CA PRO A 115 11.58 -19.89 -5.72
C PRO A 115 11.19 -20.22 -7.17
N MET A 116 10.15 -21.02 -7.37
CA MET A 116 9.62 -21.36 -8.70
C MET A 116 9.01 -20.14 -9.42
N VAL A 117 8.36 -19.23 -8.68
CA VAL A 117 7.84 -17.97 -9.19
C VAL A 117 8.98 -17.09 -9.66
N MET A 118 10.03 -16.99 -8.85
CA MET A 118 11.24 -16.21 -9.10
C MET A 118 12.02 -16.71 -10.33
N MET A 119 12.18 -18.03 -10.48
CA MET A 119 12.78 -18.66 -11.66
C MET A 119 11.95 -18.41 -12.92
N SER A 120 10.62 -18.53 -12.83
CA SER A 120 9.73 -18.28 -13.99
C SER A 120 9.74 -16.82 -14.48
N LEU A 121 10.22 -15.89 -13.64
CA LEU A 121 10.33 -14.46 -13.95
C LEU A 121 11.75 -14.04 -14.33
N GLY A 122 12.68 -14.98 -14.44
CA GLY A 122 14.06 -14.73 -14.83
C GLY A 122 14.90 -13.99 -13.78
N VAL A 123 14.47 -13.96 -12.51
CA VAL A 123 15.16 -13.24 -11.43
C VAL A 123 16.21 -14.11 -10.73
N LEU A 124 16.03 -15.43 -10.75
CA LEU A 124 17.08 -16.39 -10.42
C LEU A 124 17.69 -16.88 -11.73
N LEU A 125 18.88 -16.36 -12.06
CA LEU A 125 19.75 -17.04 -13.02
C LEU A 125 20.17 -18.37 -12.40
N ASN A 126 20.20 -19.42 -13.22
CA ASN A 126 20.59 -20.79 -12.86
C ASN A 126 21.83 -20.86 -11.95
#